data_AF-A0A6A0JTS6-F1
#
_entry.id   AF-A0A6A0JTS6-F1
#
_cell.length_a   1.000
_cell.length_b   1.000
_cell.length_c   1.000
_cell.angle_alpha   90.00
_cell.angle_beta   90.00
_cell.angle_gamma   90.00
#
_symmetry.space_group_name_H-M   'P 1'
#
loop_
_entity.id
_entity.type
_entity.pdbx_description
1 polymer ?
#
loop_
_entity_poly.entity_id
_entity_poly.type
_entity_poly.pdbx_seq_one_letter_code
_entity_poly.pdbx_strand_id
1 'polypeptide(L)'
;MNNSQRYHGMDGLRAFAMLMGILVHASIPYWSDLGKIAFFWPADKSQSGILWILFTAIHSWRMPLFFILAGFFAQLFLTRHNIITFLINRLHRIVAPLIIFGAITAFLLPTIWNYGFTGQFSISGFLGFPDSPGFLGHLWFLYYLCLFYAVMLVIQGLLSIVNFKVPFIRTISKGIYSPIPIVLIVLVMTALIAIHIFGKGESKW
;
A
#
# COMPACT_ATOMS: atom_id res chain seq x y z
N MET A 1 -16.01 18.74 29.29
CA MET A 1 -16.67 18.66 27.95
C MET A 1 -15.83 17.74 27.06
N ASN A 2 -16.14 16.44 27.06
CA ASN A 2 -15.39 15.43 26.31
C ASN A 2 -15.92 15.36 24.86
N ASN A 3 -15.59 16.34 24.05
CA ASN A 3 -15.87 16.25 22.61
C ASN A 3 -14.66 15.60 21.94
N SER A 4 -14.65 14.26 21.88
CA SER A 4 -13.66 13.56 21.07
C SER A 4 -13.98 13.86 19.60
N GLN A 5 -13.45 14.98 19.10
CA GLN A 5 -13.69 15.42 17.73
C GLN A 5 -13.32 14.29 16.78
N ARG A 6 -14.34 13.79 16.05
CA ARG A 6 -14.18 12.74 15.06
C ARG A 6 -13.89 13.38 13.72
N TYR A 7 -12.82 12.95 13.08
CA TYR A 7 -12.39 13.48 11.79
C TYR A 7 -13.12 12.78 10.63
N HIS A 8 -14.40 13.12 10.44
CA HIS A 8 -15.27 12.50 9.42
C HIS A 8 -14.70 12.58 8.01
N GLY A 9 -14.07 13.70 7.63
CA GLY A 9 -13.41 13.84 6.33
C GLY A 9 -12.26 12.86 6.13
N MET A 10 -11.50 12.56 7.18
CA MET A 10 -10.39 11.61 7.11
C MET A 10 -10.88 10.15 7.08
N ASP A 11 -11.98 9.84 7.77
CA ASP A 11 -12.65 8.55 7.66
C ASP A 11 -13.22 8.34 6.24
N GLY A 12 -13.83 9.38 5.65
CA GLY A 12 -14.33 9.36 4.27
C GLY A 12 -13.22 9.19 3.24
N LEU A 13 -12.08 9.90 3.41
CA LEU A 13 -10.92 9.77 2.53
C LEU A 13 -10.34 8.35 2.54
N ARG A 14 -10.29 7.71 3.71
CA ARG A 14 -9.89 6.29 3.84
C ARG A 14 -10.84 5.36 3.11
N ALA A 15 -12.14 5.55 3.31
CA ALA A 15 -13.17 4.73 2.66
C ALA A 15 -13.07 4.85 1.14
N PHE A 16 -12.91 6.07 0.63
CA PHE A 16 -12.69 6.34 -0.79
C PHE A 16 -11.44 5.64 -1.33
N ALA A 17 -10.31 5.78 -0.65
CA ALA A 17 -9.07 5.12 -1.05
C ALA A 17 -9.19 3.57 -1.00
N MET A 18 -10.03 3.02 -0.11
CA MET A 18 -10.28 1.58 -0.04
C MET A 18 -11.12 1.13 -1.24
N LEU A 19 -12.17 1.89 -1.59
CA LEU A 19 -13.02 1.61 -2.75
C LEU A 19 -12.23 1.61 -4.07
N MET A 20 -11.31 2.58 -4.24
CA MET A 20 -10.44 2.62 -5.42
C MET A 20 -9.56 1.38 -5.58
N GLY A 21 -9.27 0.66 -4.50
CA GLY A 21 -8.56 -0.61 -4.56
C GLY A 21 -9.29 -1.66 -5.40
N ILE A 22 -10.62 -1.68 -5.35
CA ILE A 22 -11.45 -2.60 -6.14
C ILE A 22 -11.26 -2.32 -7.62
N LEU A 23 -11.34 -1.05 -8.02
CA LEU A 23 -11.12 -0.61 -9.40
C LEU A 23 -9.71 -0.98 -9.90
N VAL A 24 -8.70 -0.77 -9.06
CA VAL A 24 -7.30 -1.12 -9.35
C VAL A 24 -7.14 -2.63 -9.59
N HIS A 25 -7.69 -3.48 -8.72
CA HIS A 25 -7.58 -4.93 -8.88
C HIS A 25 -8.41 -5.47 -10.06
N ALA A 26 -9.59 -4.91 -10.30
CA ALA A 26 -10.44 -5.28 -11.42
C ALA A 26 -9.82 -4.91 -12.78
N SER A 27 -8.96 -3.88 -12.83
CA SER A 27 -8.35 -3.46 -14.09
C SER A 27 -7.14 -4.30 -14.51
N ILE A 28 -6.49 -5.03 -13.58
CA ILE A 28 -5.22 -5.73 -13.84
C ILE A 28 -5.28 -6.63 -15.08
N PRO A 29 -6.27 -7.53 -15.26
CA PRO A 29 -6.31 -8.42 -16.43
C PRO A 29 -6.32 -7.67 -17.77
N TYR A 30 -6.87 -6.46 -17.80
CA TYR A 30 -7.04 -5.65 -19.01
C TYR A 30 -5.82 -4.78 -19.35
N TRP A 31 -4.74 -4.84 -18.56
CA TRP A 31 -3.48 -4.22 -18.95
C TRP A 31 -2.25 -5.11 -18.71
N SER A 32 -2.44 -6.33 -18.21
CA SER A 32 -1.35 -7.26 -17.87
C SER A 32 -0.34 -7.49 -18.99
N ASP A 33 -0.79 -7.58 -20.26
CA ASP A 33 0.12 -7.78 -21.40
C ASP A 33 0.91 -6.50 -21.71
N LEU A 34 0.23 -5.36 -21.70
CA LEU A 34 0.86 -4.05 -21.93
C LEU A 34 1.93 -3.75 -20.87
N GLY A 35 1.63 -4.11 -19.62
CA GLY A 35 2.54 -3.96 -18.48
C GLY A 35 3.59 -5.05 -18.35
N LYS A 36 3.60 -6.05 -19.25
CA LYS A 36 4.49 -7.23 -19.21
C LYS A 36 4.43 -8.01 -17.89
N ILE A 37 3.26 -8.06 -17.26
CA ILE A 37 3.00 -8.82 -16.03
C ILE A 37 2.17 -10.09 -16.26
N ALA A 38 1.92 -10.45 -17.52
CA ALA A 38 1.16 -11.63 -17.92
C ALA A 38 1.74 -12.96 -17.43
N PHE A 39 3.05 -12.99 -17.12
CA PHE A 39 3.71 -14.15 -16.50
C PHE A 39 3.18 -14.45 -15.09
N PHE A 40 2.65 -13.43 -14.41
CA PHE A 40 2.14 -13.54 -13.05
C PHE A 40 0.62 -13.42 -13.00
N TRP A 41 0.03 -12.50 -13.77
CA TRP A 41 -1.41 -12.24 -13.73
C TRP A 41 -2.07 -12.60 -15.06
N PRO A 42 -3.17 -13.39 -15.08
CA PRO A 42 -3.87 -13.71 -16.31
C PRO A 42 -4.25 -12.45 -17.10
N ALA A 43 -3.93 -12.44 -18.39
CA ALA A 43 -4.24 -11.33 -19.29
C ALA A 43 -5.46 -11.65 -20.15
N ASP A 44 -6.36 -10.69 -20.28
CA ASP A 44 -7.48 -10.77 -21.22
C ASP A 44 -7.03 -10.33 -22.62
N LYS A 45 -7.72 -10.75 -23.70
CA LYS A 45 -7.39 -10.26 -25.05
C LYS A 45 -7.72 -8.77 -25.23
N SER A 46 -8.66 -8.24 -24.45
CA SER A 46 -9.16 -6.86 -24.51
C SER A 46 -8.30 -5.88 -23.71
N GLN A 47 -7.05 -5.71 -24.13
CA GLN A 47 -6.09 -4.81 -23.46
C GLN A 47 -6.46 -3.32 -23.63
N SER A 48 -6.28 -2.51 -22.58
CA SER A 48 -6.64 -1.08 -22.54
C SER A 48 -5.57 -0.22 -21.88
N GLY A 49 -4.95 0.66 -22.67
CA GLY A 49 -3.99 1.66 -22.17
C GLY A 49 -4.60 2.68 -21.20
N ILE A 50 -5.90 3.01 -21.35
CA ILE A 50 -6.61 3.88 -20.41
C ILE A 50 -6.66 3.23 -19.02
N LEU A 51 -6.98 1.94 -18.94
CA LEU A 51 -7.05 1.22 -17.66
C LEU A 51 -5.67 1.10 -17.02
N TRP A 52 -4.60 0.99 -17.82
CA TRP A 52 -3.23 1.03 -17.32
C TRP A 52 -2.85 2.38 -16.72
N ILE A 53 -3.15 3.49 -17.42
CA ILE A 53 -2.89 4.84 -16.92
C ILE A 53 -3.70 5.09 -15.65
N LEU A 54 -4.97 4.70 -15.63
CA LEU A 54 -5.85 4.83 -14.47
C LEU A 54 -5.31 4.04 -13.26
N PHE A 55 -4.91 2.77 -13.48
CA PHE A 55 -4.27 1.94 -12.47
C PHE A 55 -3.04 2.66 -11.90
N THR A 56 -2.14 3.10 -12.78
CA THR A 56 -0.86 3.72 -12.39
C THR A 56 -1.09 5.01 -11.61
N ALA A 57 -2.02 5.85 -12.08
CA ALA A 57 -2.39 7.09 -11.42
C ALA A 57 -2.87 6.84 -9.99
N ILE A 58 -3.86 5.94 -9.83
CA ILE A 58 -4.45 5.63 -8.52
C ILE A 58 -3.41 5.00 -7.61
N HIS A 59 -2.67 4.00 -8.10
CA HIS A 59 -1.71 3.24 -7.31
C HIS A 59 -0.59 4.13 -6.76
N SER A 60 -0.13 5.11 -7.54
CA SER A 60 1.00 5.98 -7.20
C SER A 60 0.80 6.79 -5.92
N TRP A 61 -0.42 7.25 -5.64
CA TRP A 61 -0.69 8.08 -4.45
C TRP A 61 -1.53 7.37 -3.39
N ARG A 62 -2.35 6.38 -3.77
CA ARG A 62 -3.23 5.65 -2.85
C ARG A 62 -2.46 5.05 -1.67
N MET A 63 -1.40 4.29 -1.96
CA MET A 63 -0.63 3.59 -0.93
C MET A 63 0.09 4.58 0.02
N PRO A 64 0.83 5.60 -0.47
CA PRO A 64 1.36 6.65 0.39
C PRO A 64 0.31 7.32 1.27
N LEU A 65 -0.86 7.66 0.69
CA LEU A 65 -1.96 8.29 1.43
C LEU A 65 -2.48 7.40 2.57
N PHE A 66 -2.60 6.09 2.34
CA PHE A 66 -2.97 5.14 3.39
C PHE A 66 -1.98 5.16 4.56
N PHE A 67 -0.68 5.13 4.28
CA PHE A 67 0.34 5.11 5.32
C PHE A 67 0.39 6.44 6.10
N ILE A 68 0.25 7.58 5.42
CA ILE A 68 0.16 8.90 6.06
C ILE A 68 -1.02 8.96 7.01
N LEU A 69 -2.21 8.53 6.55
CA LEU A 69 -3.40 8.49 7.40
C LEU A 69 -3.24 7.51 8.56
N ALA A 70 -2.64 6.34 8.33
CA ALA A 70 -2.38 5.38 9.41
C ALA A 70 -1.47 5.98 10.49
N GLY A 71 -0.40 6.65 10.11
CA GLY A 71 0.50 7.39 11.01
C GLY A 71 -0.20 8.50 11.79
N PHE A 72 -0.99 9.34 11.12
CA PHE A 72 -1.75 10.41 11.77
C PHE A 72 -2.66 9.88 12.88
N PHE A 73 -3.45 8.85 12.57
CA PHE A 73 -4.37 8.28 13.56
C PHE A 73 -3.66 7.46 14.63
N ALA A 74 -2.49 6.90 14.35
CA ALA A 74 -1.65 6.28 15.37
C ALA A 74 -1.13 7.30 16.38
N GLN A 75 -0.63 8.44 15.91
CA GLN A 75 -0.20 9.50 16.80
C GLN A 75 -1.37 10.09 17.59
N LEU A 76 -2.52 10.34 16.93
CA LEU A 76 -3.73 10.82 17.59
C LEU A 76 -4.22 9.84 18.68
N PHE A 77 -4.02 8.53 18.49
CA PHE A 77 -4.35 7.53 19.49
C PHE A 77 -3.36 7.57 20.66
N LEU A 78 -2.07 7.67 20.39
CA LEU A 78 -1.01 7.75 21.42
C LEU A 78 -1.08 9.02 22.26
N THR A 79 -1.60 10.15 21.73
CA THR A 79 -1.80 11.35 22.54
C THR A 79 -2.95 11.22 23.56
N ARG A 80 -3.82 10.23 23.37
CA ARG A 80 -5.00 9.97 24.23
C ARG A 80 -4.86 8.71 25.08
N HIS A 81 -3.88 7.86 24.80
CA HIS A 81 -3.73 6.54 25.41
C HIS A 81 -2.26 6.16 25.62
N ASN A 82 -2.03 5.26 26.57
CA ASN A 82 -0.70 4.76 26.89
C ASN A 82 -0.14 3.86 25.78
N ILE A 83 1.18 3.72 25.72
CA ILE A 83 1.88 2.89 24.72
C ILE A 83 1.41 1.42 24.78
N ILE A 84 1.18 0.87 25.97
CA ILE A 84 0.70 -0.52 26.13
C ILE A 84 -0.67 -0.70 25.47
N THR A 85 -1.62 0.20 25.74
CA THR A 85 -2.95 0.17 25.12
C THR A 85 -2.86 0.31 23.60
N PHE A 86 -1.94 1.14 23.10
CA PHE A 86 -1.68 1.24 21.67
C PHE A 86 -1.17 -0.08 21.07
N LEU A 87 -0.19 -0.72 21.70
CA LEU A 87 0.38 -1.99 21.24
C LEU A 87 -0.67 -3.10 21.21
N ILE A 88 -1.48 -3.26 22.27
CA ILE A 88 -2.57 -4.24 22.32
C ILE A 88 -3.58 -3.98 21.20
N ASN A 89 -3.98 -2.72 21.01
CA ASN A 89 -4.91 -2.34 19.96
C ASN A 89 -4.36 -2.64 18.54
N ARG A 90 -3.07 -2.42 18.31
CA ARG A 90 -2.40 -2.73 17.03
C ARG A 90 -2.21 -4.23 16.84
N LEU A 91 -1.92 -4.97 17.91
CA LEU A 91 -1.83 -6.43 17.89
C LEU A 91 -3.16 -7.03 17.38
N HIS A 92 -4.29 -6.68 17.99
CA HIS A 92 -5.59 -7.22 17.60
C HIS A 92 -6.06 -6.78 16.20
N ARG A 93 -5.75 -5.56 15.78
CA ARG A 93 -6.29 -5.00 14.52
C ARG A 93 -5.39 -5.20 13.31
N ILE A 94 -4.11 -5.50 13.50
CA ILE A 94 -3.12 -5.53 12.42
C ILE A 94 -2.33 -6.83 12.47
N VAL A 95 -1.66 -7.10 13.58
CA VAL A 95 -0.74 -8.26 13.69
C VAL A 95 -1.50 -9.58 13.67
N ALA A 96 -2.59 -9.70 14.45
CA ALA A 96 -3.38 -10.91 14.49
C ALA A 96 -4.03 -11.23 13.12
N PRO A 97 -4.69 -10.27 12.43
CA PRO A 97 -5.14 -10.49 11.05
C PRO A 97 -4.01 -10.85 10.10
N LEU A 98 -2.85 -10.20 10.21
CA LEU A 98 -1.69 -10.48 9.37
C LEU A 98 -1.18 -11.91 9.56
N ILE A 99 -1.10 -12.42 10.79
CA ILE A 99 -0.62 -13.79 11.05
C ILE A 99 -1.65 -14.81 10.57
N ILE A 100 -2.92 -14.65 10.96
CA ILE A 100 -3.98 -15.61 10.67
C ILE A 100 -4.24 -15.66 9.16
N PHE A 101 -4.57 -14.52 8.55
CA PHE A 101 -4.87 -14.48 7.12
C PHE A 101 -3.61 -14.55 6.26
N GLY A 102 -2.45 -14.12 6.78
CA GLY A 102 -1.16 -14.31 6.11
C GLY A 102 -0.83 -15.78 5.95
N ALA A 103 -0.93 -16.58 7.02
CA ALA A 103 -0.70 -18.02 6.93
C ALA A 103 -1.70 -18.71 5.97
N ILE A 104 -2.98 -18.31 6.01
CA ILE A 104 -4.00 -18.83 5.09
C ILE A 104 -3.66 -18.48 3.64
N THR A 105 -3.35 -17.22 3.35
CA THR A 105 -3.04 -16.76 1.98
C THR A 105 -1.73 -17.34 1.47
N ALA A 106 -0.71 -17.44 2.31
CA ALA A 106 0.55 -18.09 2.00
C ALA A 106 0.39 -19.53 1.52
N PHE A 107 -0.53 -20.27 2.13
CA PHE A 107 -0.79 -21.66 1.79
C PHE A 107 -1.72 -21.79 0.56
N LEU A 108 -2.80 -21.00 0.53
CA LEU A 108 -3.83 -21.14 -0.50
C LEU A 108 -3.44 -20.51 -1.84
N LEU A 109 -2.83 -19.32 -1.83
CA LEU A 109 -2.56 -18.57 -3.07
C LEU A 109 -1.66 -19.35 -4.04
N PRO A 110 -0.51 -19.92 -3.63
CA PRO A 110 0.33 -20.67 -4.56
C PRO A 110 -0.37 -21.91 -5.12
N THR A 111 -1.19 -22.59 -4.31
CA THR A 111 -1.98 -23.74 -4.73
C THR A 111 -3.02 -23.35 -5.77
N ILE A 112 -3.75 -22.26 -5.55
CA ILE A 112 -4.76 -21.73 -6.49
C ILE A 112 -4.09 -21.27 -7.79
N TRP A 113 -2.96 -20.57 -7.70
CA TRP A 113 -2.23 -20.08 -8.86
C TRP A 113 -1.64 -21.23 -9.69
N ASN A 114 -1.04 -22.22 -9.02
CA ASN A 114 -0.51 -23.43 -9.67
C ASN A 114 -1.60 -24.15 -10.46
N TYR A 115 -2.77 -24.34 -9.84
CA TYR A 115 -3.93 -24.91 -10.50
C TYR A 115 -4.41 -24.05 -11.69
N GLY A 116 -4.48 -22.73 -11.52
CA GLY A 116 -4.91 -21.80 -12.57
C GLY A 116 -4.02 -21.84 -13.82
N PHE A 117 -2.71 -22.00 -13.66
CA PHE A 117 -1.76 -22.04 -14.79
C PHE A 117 -1.59 -23.43 -15.40
N THR A 118 -1.55 -24.49 -14.58
CA THR A 118 -1.21 -25.84 -15.04
C THR A 118 -2.44 -26.73 -15.27
N GLY A 119 -3.60 -26.36 -14.71
CA GLY A 119 -4.79 -27.20 -14.65
C GLY A 119 -4.65 -28.41 -13.71
N GLN A 120 -3.51 -28.55 -13.03
CA GLN A 120 -3.23 -29.66 -12.13
C GLN A 120 -3.29 -29.20 -10.68
N PHE A 121 -3.97 -29.98 -9.84
CA PHE A 121 -4.01 -29.69 -8.42
C PHE A 121 -2.76 -30.28 -7.75
N SER A 122 -1.82 -29.43 -7.39
CA SER A 122 -0.65 -29.81 -6.59
C SER A 122 -0.58 -28.95 -5.32
N ILE A 123 -0.39 -29.61 -4.17
CA ILE A 123 -0.16 -28.90 -2.90
C ILE A 123 1.30 -28.49 -2.88
N SER A 124 1.57 -27.24 -3.26
CA SER A 124 2.93 -26.68 -3.34
C SER A 124 3.53 -26.33 -1.96
N GLY A 125 2.82 -26.62 -0.87
CA GLY A 125 3.28 -26.38 0.50
C GLY A 125 3.30 -24.90 0.90
N PHE A 126 3.78 -24.62 2.11
CA PHE A 126 3.87 -23.26 2.68
C PHE A 126 4.89 -22.35 1.96
N LEU A 127 5.71 -22.91 1.07
CA LEU A 127 6.79 -22.26 0.34
C LEU A 127 6.54 -22.37 -1.17
N GLY A 128 5.41 -21.86 -1.63
CA GLY A 128 5.05 -21.91 -3.05
C GLY A 128 5.74 -20.82 -3.88
N PHE A 129 6.47 -21.27 -4.92
CA PHE A 129 7.19 -20.53 -5.97
C PHE A 129 8.29 -19.55 -5.51
N PRO A 130 9.55 -19.69 -6.00
CA PRO A 130 10.61 -18.69 -5.83
C PRO A 130 10.26 -17.29 -6.37
N ASP A 131 9.31 -17.22 -7.32
CA ASP A 131 8.99 -16.01 -8.08
C ASP A 131 7.55 -15.50 -7.91
N SER A 132 6.76 -16.09 -7.00
CA SER A 132 5.46 -15.50 -6.64
C SER A 132 5.68 -14.39 -5.60
N PRO A 133 4.95 -13.25 -5.65
CA PRO A 133 5.02 -12.24 -4.61
C PRO A 133 4.55 -12.88 -3.30
N GLY A 134 5.54 -13.32 -2.53
CA GLY A 134 5.43 -14.40 -1.59
C GLY A 134 4.56 -14.10 -0.39
N PHE A 135 4.09 -15.16 0.25
CA PHE A 135 3.56 -15.27 1.62
C PHE A 135 2.36 -14.38 2.03
N LEU A 136 2.29 -13.13 1.59
CA LEU A 136 1.37 -12.12 2.11
C LEU A 136 0.31 -11.69 1.09
N GLY A 137 0.55 -11.84 -0.22
CA GLY A 137 -0.37 -11.40 -1.26
C GLY A 137 -0.90 -9.98 -1.01
N HIS A 138 -2.21 -9.83 -0.85
CA HIS A 138 -2.88 -8.55 -0.60
C HIS A 138 -2.61 -7.96 0.81
N LEU A 139 -2.08 -8.75 1.76
CA LEU A 139 -1.84 -8.34 3.15
C LEU A 139 -0.49 -7.65 3.34
N TRP A 140 0.30 -7.50 2.28
CA TRP A 140 1.63 -6.88 2.33
C TRP A 140 1.63 -5.53 3.05
N PHE A 141 0.61 -4.70 2.84
CA PHE A 141 0.53 -3.37 3.45
C PHE A 141 0.44 -3.41 4.99
N LEU A 142 -0.13 -4.47 5.58
CA LEU A 142 -0.19 -4.64 7.04
C LEU A 142 1.20 -4.89 7.61
N TYR A 143 2.04 -5.64 6.90
CA TYR A 143 3.45 -5.86 7.27
C TYR A 143 4.21 -4.53 7.31
N TYR A 144 4.07 -3.69 6.28
CA TYR A 144 4.69 -2.36 6.28
C TYR A 144 4.12 -1.43 7.37
N LEU A 145 2.83 -1.54 7.70
CA LEU A 145 2.26 -0.81 8.84
C LEU A 145 2.93 -1.19 10.16
N CYS A 146 3.13 -2.49 10.40
CA CYS A 146 3.86 -2.95 11.59
C CYS A 146 5.27 -2.37 11.63
N LEU A 147 6.00 -2.40 10.51
CA LEU A 147 7.34 -1.82 10.40
C LEU A 147 7.33 -0.32 10.68
N PHE A 148 6.42 0.45 10.06
CA PHE A 148 6.32 1.89 10.28
C PHE A 148 5.95 2.24 11.72
N TYR A 149 5.10 1.47 12.39
CA TYR A 149 4.82 1.68 13.81
C TYR A 149 6.01 1.36 14.70
N ALA A 150 6.77 0.30 14.39
CA ALA A 150 7.99 -0.02 15.13
C ALA A 150 9.02 1.12 15.00
N VAL A 151 9.28 1.58 13.76
CA VAL A 151 10.17 2.72 13.50
C VAL A 151 9.68 3.99 14.21
N MET A 152 8.38 4.27 14.16
CA MET A 152 7.78 5.42 14.86
C MET A 152 8.04 5.36 16.37
N LEU A 153 7.83 4.21 17.01
CA LEU A 153 8.06 4.06 18.45
C LEU A 153 9.54 4.15 18.82
N VAL A 154 10.43 3.59 18.00
CA VAL A 154 11.89 3.71 18.17
C VAL A 154 12.33 5.17 18.08
N ILE A 155 11.86 5.91 17.07
CA ILE A 155 12.16 7.34 16.93
C ILE A 155 11.64 8.12 18.13
N GLN A 156 10.41 7.87 18.59
CA GLN A 156 9.85 8.56 19.76
C GLN A 156 10.64 8.24 21.04
N GLY A 157 11.09 6.99 21.23
CA GLY A 157 11.92 6.59 22.35
C GLY A 157 13.32 7.23 22.32
N LEU A 158 13.96 7.28 21.14
CA LEU A 158 15.25 7.95 20.98
C LEU A 158 15.15 9.47 21.25
N LEU A 159 14.10 10.10 20.73
CA LEU A 159 13.83 11.53 20.93
C LEU A 159 13.42 11.89 22.37
N SER A 160 12.94 10.94 23.18
CA SER A 160 12.66 11.20 24.59
C SER A 160 13.92 11.08 25.46
N ILE A 161 14.88 10.24 25.06
CA ILE A 161 16.18 10.07 25.73
C ILE A 161 17.08 11.27 25.46
N VAL A 162 17.15 11.71 24.21
CA VAL A 162 17.90 12.90 23.82
C VAL A 162 16.97 14.09 24.06
N ASN A 163 17.31 15.01 24.97
CA ASN A 163 16.53 16.21 25.32
C ASN A 163 16.44 17.25 24.16
N PHE A 164 16.14 16.78 22.96
CA PHE A 164 16.11 17.52 21.71
C PHE A 164 14.86 18.41 21.75
N LYS A 165 15.02 19.68 22.13
CA LYS A 165 13.99 20.71 21.92
C LYS A 165 13.96 20.98 20.42
N VAL A 166 12.88 20.56 19.73
CA VAL A 166 12.89 20.26 18.29
C VAL A 166 12.49 21.45 17.40
N PRO A 167 13.41 22.21 16.76
CA PRO A 167 13.08 23.03 15.60
C PRO A 167 12.92 22.19 14.31
N PHE A 168 13.38 20.94 14.31
CA PHE A 168 13.37 20.02 13.16
C PHE A 168 11.97 19.64 12.65
N ILE A 169 10.99 19.46 13.55
CA ILE A 169 9.59 19.18 13.21
C ILE A 169 8.97 20.38 12.45
N ARG A 170 9.38 21.61 12.80
CA ARG A 170 8.89 22.83 12.15
C ARG A 170 9.47 23.03 10.74
N THR A 171 10.68 22.52 10.50
CA THR A 171 11.31 22.57 9.16
C THR A 171 10.76 21.50 8.24
N ILE A 172 10.58 20.26 8.73
CA ILE A 172 9.95 19.18 7.95
C ILE A 172 8.48 19.48 7.66
N SER A 173 7.73 20.02 8.63
CA SER A 173 6.34 20.37 8.40
C SER A 173 6.20 21.40 7.27
N LYS A 174 7.07 22.41 7.22
CA LYS A 174 7.10 23.37 6.09
C LYS A 174 7.34 22.70 4.74
N GLY A 175 8.16 21.65 4.68
CA GLY A 175 8.37 20.86 3.45
C GLY A 175 7.17 20.00 3.08
N ILE A 176 6.52 19.35 4.05
CA ILE A 176 5.33 18.51 3.83
C ILE A 176 4.10 19.35 3.43
N TYR A 177 3.94 20.54 4.01
CA TYR A 177 2.87 21.49 3.66
C TYR A 177 3.21 22.37 2.44
N SER A 178 4.41 22.21 1.86
CA SER A 178 4.75 22.88 0.60
C SER A 178 4.02 22.21 -0.58
N PRO A 179 3.84 22.88 -1.72
CA PRO A 179 3.27 22.28 -2.92
C PRO A 179 4.19 21.21 -3.56
N ILE A 180 5.41 21.00 -3.05
CA ILE A 180 6.42 20.11 -3.63
C ILE A 180 5.91 18.67 -3.83
N PRO A 181 5.23 18.01 -2.88
CA PRO A 181 4.71 16.66 -3.09
C PRO A 181 3.64 16.59 -4.18
N ILE A 182 2.78 17.63 -4.28
CA ILE A 182 1.75 17.72 -5.31
C ILE A 182 2.40 17.92 -6.69
N VAL A 183 3.39 18.82 -6.78
CA VAL A 183 4.15 19.06 -8.00
C VAL A 183 4.91 17.80 -8.43
N LEU A 184 5.49 17.05 -7.49
CA LEU A 184 6.18 15.79 -7.78
C LEU A 184 5.22 14.74 -8.32
N ILE A 185 4.03 14.61 -7.72
CA ILE A 185 2.97 13.71 -8.21
C ILE A 185 2.54 14.10 -9.62
N VAL A 186 2.28 15.39 -9.86
CA VAL A 186 1.89 15.89 -11.18
C VAL A 186 3.00 15.66 -12.20
N LEU A 187 4.26 15.87 -11.83
CA LEU A 187 5.41 15.67 -12.71
C LEU A 187 5.64 14.19 -13.05
N VAL A 188 5.48 13.29 -12.08
CA VAL A 188 5.53 11.84 -12.33
C VAL A 188 4.36 11.43 -13.23
N MET A 189 3.16 11.95 -12.98
CA MET A 189 1.98 11.68 -13.81
C MET A 189 2.17 12.17 -15.26
N THR A 190 2.70 13.37 -15.46
CA THR A 190 2.94 13.91 -16.81
C THR A 190 4.07 13.16 -17.52
N ALA A 191 5.13 12.76 -16.81
CA ALA A 191 6.21 11.95 -17.36
C ALA A 191 5.70 10.59 -17.84
N LEU A 192 4.86 9.91 -17.04
CA LEU A 192 4.26 8.63 -17.41
C LEU A 192 3.32 8.74 -18.61
N ILE A 193 2.51 9.81 -18.67
CA ILE A 193 1.65 10.11 -19.83
C ILE A 193 2.51 10.37 -21.07
N ALA A 194 3.59 11.14 -20.95
CA ALA A 194 4.51 11.42 -22.05
C ALA A 194 5.19 10.15 -22.55
N ILE A 195 5.67 9.28 -21.66
CA ILE A 195 6.24 7.97 -22.03
C ILE A 195 5.21 7.12 -22.77
N HIS A 196 3.93 7.14 -22.38
CA HIS A 196 2.89 6.38 -23.08
C HIS A 196 2.56 6.94 -24.47
N ILE A 197 2.47 8.27 -24.60
CA ILE A 197 2.12 8.94 -25.86
C ILE A 197 3.29 8.87 -26.85
N PHE A 198 4.51 9.12 -26.39
CA PHE A 198 5.71 9.21 -27.23
C PHE A 198 6.52 7.91 -27.30
N GLY A 199 6.32 6.97 -26.37
CA GLY A 199 7.01 5.68 -26.34
C GLY A 199 6.51 4.64 -27.35
N LYS A 200 5.50 4.96 -28.18
CA LYS A 200 5.06 4.14 -29.32
C LYS A 200 6.01 4.20 -30.53
N GLY A 201 7.22 4.75 -30.37
CA GLY A 201 8.20 4.91 -31.45
C GLY A 201 9.00 3.66 -31.80
N GLU A 202 9.31 2.77 -30.86
CA GLU A 202 10.25 1.67 -31.13
C GLU A 202 9.95 0.40 -30.32
N SER A 203 9.19 -0.53 -30.89
CA SER A 203 9.44 -1.96 -30.68
C SER A 203 8.82 -2.77 -31.82
N LYS A 204 9.55 -2.82 -32.94
CA LYS A 204 9.50 -3.97 -33.85
C LYS A 204 10.27 -5.11 -33.18
N TRP A 205 9.59 -5.99 -32.45
CA TRP A 205 9.95 -7.40 -32.24
C TRP A 205 8.69 -8.15 -31.87
#